data_AF-A0A955BRT8-F1
#
_entry.id   AF-A0A955BRT8-F1
#
_cell.length_a   1.000
_cell.length_b   1.000
_cell.length_c   1.000
_cell.angle_alpha   90.00
_cell.angle_beta   90.00
_cell.angle_gamma   90.00
#
_symmetry.space_group_name_H-M   'P 1'
#
loop_
_entity.id
_entity.type
_entity.pdbx_description
1 polymer ?
#
loop_
_entity_poly.entity_id
_entity_poly.type
_entity_poly.pdbx_seq_one_letter_code
_entity_poly.pdbx_strand_id
1 'polypeptide(L)'
;MAKKKQRTQGRYRGRGGQGNQGNQGGGQGGQGGQGGNRGGGYGRQGGRSQNRRRNNNNYQQDNRRDFEPSENGDGSGLFAGSGVLEMHPNGYGFLRDTATNFTRERSDPFVPGTMIEKFGLREGVLISGLVQPQRKQQGPRLREILDVDGMPPEDYVNVKSFDELTPISPEEWFRLETGQEPLSTRVMDLLTPLGKGQRALIVAPPRTG
;
A
#
# COMPACT_ATOMS: atom_id res chain seq x y z
N MET A 1 -20.05 -47.12 -50.40
CA MET A 1 -19.54 -45.92 -51.09
C MET A 1 -18.69 -45.12 -50.13
N ALA A 2 -17.43 -44.90 -50.49
CA ALA A 2 -16.40 -44.25 -49.71
C ALA A 2 -16.43 -42.72 -49.88
N LYS A 3 -15.99 -41.96 -48.88
CA LYS A 3 -15.09 -40.81 -49.10
C LYS A 3 -14.20 -40.53 -47.88
N LYS A 4 -12.94 -40.29 -48.23
CA LYS A 4 -11.69 -40.27 -47.47
C LYS A 4 -11.31 -38.83 -47.09
N LYS A 5 -10.36 -38.72 -46.15
CA LYS A 5 -9.32 -37.67 -46.01
C LYS A 5 -9.80 -36.31 -45.47
N GLN A 6 -9.06 -35.59 -44.62
CA GLN A 6 -7.60 -35.47 -44.52
C GLN A 6 -7.16 -34.99 -43.12
N ARG A 7 -6.01 -35.54 -42.66
CA ARG A 7 -5.21 -35.07 -41.52
C ARG A 7 -4.48 -33.77 -41.89
N THR A 8 -4.34 -32.87 -40.92
CA THR A 8 -3.29 -31.82 -40.94
C THR A 8 -2.55 -31.83 -39.62
N GLN A 9 -1.28 -32.21 -39.66
CA GLN A 9 -0.31 -32.09 -38.57
C GLN A 9 0.32 -30.69 -38.64
N GLY A 10 0.31 -29.96 -37.53
CA GLY A 10 1.01 -28.68 -37.37
C GLY A 10 2.03 -28.77 -36.24
N ARG A 11 3.32 -28.79 -36.61
CA ARG A 11 4.50 -28.86 -35.75
C ARG A 11 4.62 -27.61 -34.88
N TYR A 12 4.76 -27.76 -33.56
CA TYR A 12 5.33 -26.72 -32.70
C TYR A 12 6.76 -27.05 -32.29
N ARG A 13 7.57 -26.00 -32.30
CA ARG A 13 9.03 -25.94 -32.27
C ARG A 13 9.62 -26.46 -30.96
N GLY A 14 10.61 -27.35 -31.08
CA GLY A 14 11.64 -27.54 -30.08
C GLY A 14 12.73 -26.46 -30.22
N ARG A 15 13.12 -25.86 -29.09
CA ARG A 15 14.44 -25.27 -28.88
C ARG A 15 14.73 -25.29 -27.37
N GLY A 16 15.00 -26.49 -26.85
CA GLY A 16 15.56 -26.69 -25.52
C GLY A 16 17.06 -26.38 -25.57
N GLY A 17 17.51 -25.53 -24.64
CA GLY A 17 18.89 -25.08 -24.51
C GLY A 17 19.86 -26.20 -24.17
N GLN A 18 21.05 -26.09 -24.75
CA GLN A 18 22.21 -26.91 -24.46
C GLN A 18 22.65 -26.73 -23.00
N GLY A 19 23.00 -27.85 -22.38
CA GLY A 19 23.65 -27.90 -21.09
C GLY A 19 25.09 -27.42 -21.14
N ASN A 20 25.59 -27.00 -19.98
CA ASN A 20 27.01 -26.98 -19.70
C ASN A 20 27.23 -27.62 -18.33
N GLN A 21 27.82 -28.81 -18.33
CA GLN A 21 28.34 -29.51 -17.16
C GLN A 21 29.81 -29.12 -16.96
N GLY A 22 30.21 -29.01 -15.69
CA GLY A 22 31.58 -29.23 -15.27
C GLY A 22 32.31 -27.98 -14.78
N ASN A 23 32.40 -27.81 -13.46
CA ASN A 23 33.73 -27.72 -12.85
C ASN A 23 33.70 -28.21 -11.40
N GLN A 24 34.54 -29.22 -11.14
CA GLN A 24 34.86 -29.77 -9.83
C GLN A 24 35.95 -28.89 -9.19
N GLY A 25 35.94 -28.77 -7.87
CA GLY A 25 37.00 -28.12 -7.12
C GLY A 25 36.73 -28.19 -5.62
N GLY A 26 36.95 -29.36 -5.03
CA GLY A 26 37.09 -29.50 -3.58
C GLY A 26 38.56 -29.42 -3.16
N GLY A 27 38.83 -28.92 -1.95
CA GLY A 27 40.13 -29.11 -1.29
C GLY A 27 40.50 -28.06 -0.24
N GLN A 28 40.45 -28.50 1.04
CA GLN A 28 41.32 -28.13 2.18
C GLN A 28 41.17 -26.70 2.76
N GLY A 29 40.94 -26.47 4.04
CA GLY A 29 41.39 -27.19 5.23
C GLY A 29 42.65 -26.50 5.80
N GLY A 30 42.50 -25.69 6.84
CA GLY A 30 43.64 -25.01 7.48
C GLY A 30 43.25 -24.12 8.67
N GLN A 31 43.15 -24.72 9.86
CA GLN A 31 43.20 -24.06 11.16
C GLN A 31 44.66 -23.87 11.59
N GLY A 32 44.93 -22.79 12.33
CA GLY A 32 46.07 -22.72 13.26
C GLY A 32 46.92 -21.45 13.12
N GLY A 33 47.11 -20.74 14.24
CA GLY A 33 48.15 -19.70 14.33
C GLY A 33 47.89 -18.60 15.35
N GLN A 34 47.85 -18.96 16.64
CA GLN A 34 48.12 -18.02 17.74
C GLN A 34 49.58 -17.58 17.70
N GLY A 35 49.86 -16.31 17.99
CA GLY A 35 51.23 -15.82 18.18
C GLY A 35 51.27 -14.32 18.47
N GLY A 36 51.21 -13.98 19.76
CA GLY A 36 51.38 -12.60 20.22
C GLY A 36 52.82 -12.12 20.08
N ASN A 37 53.01 -10.80 20.01
CA ASN A 37 54.27 -10.19 20.38
C ASN A 37 54.03 -8.85 21.08
N ARG A 38 54.34 -8.84 22.38
CA ARG A 38 54.47 -7.67 23.25
C ARG A 38 55.96 -7.30 23.32
N GLY A 39 56.23 -6.01 23.48
CA GLY A 39 57.55 -5.45 23.80
C GLY A 39 58.18 -4.77 22.59
N GLY A 40 58.76 -3.60 22.68
CA GLY A 40 59.11 -2.73 23.80
C GLY A 40 59.90 -1.57 23.18
N GLY A 41 59.70 -0.34 23.66
CA GLY A 41 60.27 0.85 23.05
C GLY A 41 61.76 1.05 23.31
N TYR A 42 62.42 1.76 22.38
CA TYR A 42 63.59 2.62 22.62
C TYR A 42 63.53 3.77 21.61
N GLY A 43 63.70 5.01 22.07
CA GLY A 43 63.59 6.21 21.25
C GLY A 43 64.88 6.64 20.55
N ARG A 44 64.79 7.62 19.64
CA ARG A 44 65.66 8.81 19.56
C ARG A 44 65.34 9.69 18.34
N GLN A 45 65.17 10.98 18.64
CA GLN A 45 65.68 12.17 17.94
C GLN A 45 65.77 12.22 16.41
N GLY A 46 65.11 13.24 15.83
CA GLY A 46 65.78 14.17 14.91
C GLY A 46 65.08 14.46 13.58
N GLY A 47 64.85 15.76 13.29
CA GLY A 47 64.59 16.29 11.94
C GLY A 47 63.25 17.03 11.83
N ARG A 48 63.21 18.37 12.02
CA ARG A 48 63.37 19.44 11.02
C ARG A 48 62.32 19.47 9.90
N SER A 49 61.64 20.63 9.79
CA SER A 49 61.06 21.21 8.57
C SER A 49 59.94 20.39 7.91
N GLN A 50 58.84 20.92 7.41
CA GLN A 50 58.54 22.20 6.78
C GLN A 50 57.02 22.20 6.56
N ASN A 51 56.42 23.39 6.63
CA ASN A 51 55.23 23.80 5.89
C ASN A 51 54.57 22.75 4.98
N ARG A 52 53.41 22.23 5.39
CA ARG A 52 52.30 21.95 4.48
C ARG A 52 51.01 22.45 5.10
N ARG A 53 50.77 23.75 4.93
CA ARG A 53 49.42 24.31 4.82
C ARG A 53 48.74 23.61 3.63
N ARG A 54 48.08 22.48 3.88
CA ARG A 54 47.13 21.90 2.94
C ARG A 54 45.76 22.44 3.30
N ASN A 55 45.39 23.45 2.52
CA ASN A 55 44.03 23.87 2.22
C ASN A 55 43.10 22.64 2.21
N ASN A 56 42.21 22.55 3.20
CA ASN A 56 41.18 21.52 3.25
C ASN A 56 39.80 22.20 3.29
N ASN A 57 39.51 22.98 2.25
CA ASN A 57 38.15 23.37 1.88
C ASN A 57 37.61 22.29 0.94
N ASN A 58 37.05 21.20 1.45
CA ASN A 58 35.99 20.47 0.75
C ASN A 58 35.35 19.37 1.61
N TYR A 59 34.53 19.74 2.59
CA TYR A 59 33.52 18.82 3.15
C TYR A 59 32.29 19.63 3.55
N GLN A 60 31.60 20.17 2.55
CA GLN A 60 30.27 20.75 2.72
C GLN A 60 29.53 20.83 1.38
N GLN A 61 29.44 19.70 0.66
CA GLN A 61 28.52 19.62 -0.47
C GLN A 61 28.23 18.17 -0.83
N ASP A 62 27.27 17.55 -0.15
CA ASP A 62 26.32 16.64 -0.81
C ASP A 62 25.19 16.23 0.17
N ASN A 63 24.20 17.10 0.38
CA ASN A 63 22.88 16.66 0.87
C ASN A 63 21.75 17.68 0.62
N ARG A 64 21.84 18.43 -0.47
CA ARG A 64 20.67 19.12 -1.04
C ARG A 64 20.31 18.39 -2.31
N ARG A 65 19.49 17.35 -2.18
CA ARG A 65 18.55 17.04 -3.25
C ARG A 65 17.60 18.23 -3.27
N ASP A 66 17.94 19.22 -4.10
CA ASP A 66 17.04 20.27 -4.47
C ASP A 66 15.77 19.58 -4.98
N PHE A 67 14.74 19.59 -4.14
CA PHE A 67 13.39 19.29 -4.56
C PHE A 67 13.03 20.41 -5.52
N GLU A 68 13.33 20.22 -6.81
CA GLU A 68 12.85 21.11 -7.85
C GLU A 68 11.32 21.20 -7.69
N PRO A 69 10.76 22.36 -7.32
CA PRO A 69 9.33 22.55 -7.44
C PRO A 69 9.06 22.51 -8.94
N SER A 70 8.34 21.48 -9.40
CA SER A 70 7.90 21.45 -10.78
C SER A 70 6.99 22.66 -11.03
N GLU A 71 7.56 23.72 -11.59
CA GLU A 71 6.86 24.80 -12.27
C GLU A 71 6.16 24.19 -13.50
N ASN A 72 4.94 23.72 -13.29
CA ASN A 72 3.91 23.71 -14.32
C ASN A 72 2.62 24.18 -13.63
N GLY A 73 2.50 25.51 -13.58
CA GLY A 73 1.27 26.19 -13.21
C GLY A 73 0.25 26.03 -14.32
N ASP A 74 -0.67 25.09 -14.14
CA ASP A 74 -1.99 25.14 -14.75
C ASP A 74 -2.99 24.74 -13.66
N GLY A 75 -3.40 25.74 -12.88
CA GLY A 75 -4.52 25.68 -11.93
C GLY A 75 -5.88 25.54 -12.62
N SER A 76 -5.97 24.80 -13.73
CA SER A 76 -7.20 24.63 -14.51
C SER A 76 -7.37 23.16 -14.84
N GLY A 77 -7.97 22.40 -13.92
CA GLY A 77 -8.41 21.03 -14.21
C GLY A 77 -8.57 20.13 -13.00
N LEU A 78 -8.18 20.54 -11.79
CA LEU A 78 -8.50 19.75 -10.61
C LEU A 78 -10.03 19.68 -10.47
N PHE A 79 -10.54 18.48 -10.24
CA PHE A 79 -11.95 18.24 -9.99
C PHE A 79 -12.11 17.53 -8.65
N ALA A 80 -13.28 17.68 -8.03
CA ALA A 80 -13.60 16.95 -6.81
C ALA A 80 -13.77 15.46 -7.14
N GLY A 81 -13.06 14.60 -6.43
CA GLY A 81 -13.21 13.16 -6.51
C GLY A 81 -13.35 12.55 -5.13
N SER A 82 -14.08 11.46 -5.04
CA SER A 82 -14.28 10.70 -3.81
C SER A 82 -14.20 9.20 -4.08
N GLY A 83 -13.76 8.43 -3.09
CA GLY A 83 -13.78 6.97 -3.16
C GLY A 83 -13.16 6.32 -1.94
N VAL A 84 -13.30 5.00 -1.86
CA VAL A 84 -12.76 4.20 -0.75
C VAL A 84 -11.31 3.81 -1.06
N LEU A 85 -10.40 4.07 -0.13
CA LEU A 85 -8.98 3.77 -0.31
C LEU A 85 -8.74 2.25 -0.30
N GLU A 86 -8.26 1.71 -1.42
CA GLU A 86 -7.61 0.40 -1.48
C GLU A 86 -6.09 0.59 -1.47
N MET A 87 -5.40 -0.10 -0.57
CA MET A 87 -3.95 -0.01 -0.46
C MET A 87 -3.26 -1.09 -1.29
N HIS A 88 -2.19 -0.71 -1.98
CA HIS A 88 -1.30 -1.64 -2.65
C HIS A 88 -0.17 -2.07 -1.70
N PRO A 89 0.32 -3.32 -1.76
CA PRO A 89 1.45 -3.79 -0.94
C PRO A 89 2.75 -2.98 -1.04
N ASN A 90 2.86 -2.12 -2.07
CA ASN A 90 4.01 -1.25 -2.29
C ASN A 90 3.87 0.13 -1.62
N GLY A 91 2.85 0.34 -0.79
CA GLY A 91 2.66 1.54 0.03
C GLY A 91 1.91 2.70 -0.65
N TYR A 92 1.47 2.57 -1.90
CA TYR A 92 0.54 3.51 -2.54
C TYR A 92 -0.88 2.93 -2.58
N GLY A 93 -1.88 3.71 -2.98
CA GLY A 93 -3.26 3.22 -3.07
C GLY A 93 -4.05 3.76 -4.27
N PHE A 94 -5.31 3.35 -4.35
CA PHE A 94 -6.28 3.86 -5.31
C PHE A 94 -7.61 4.12 -4.63
N LEU A 95 -8.32 5.17 -5.04
CA LEU A 95 -9.69 5.41 -4.60
C LEU A 95 -10.65 4.60 -5.48
N ARG A 96 -11.36 3.66 -4.87
CA ARG A 96 -12.38 2.82 -5.51
C ARG A 96 -13.75 3.46 -5.43
N ASP A 97 -14.49 3.39 -6.52
CA ASP A 97 -15.87 3.88 -6.56
C ASP A 97 -16.85 2.84 -6.02
N THR A 98 -17.76 3.30 -5.17
CA THR A 98 -18.91 2.51 -4.71
C THR A 98 -19.87 2.17 -5.86
N ALA A 99 -19.97 3.03 -6.88
CA ALA A 99 -20.84 2.81 -8.04
C ALA A 99 -20.39 1.65 -8.93
N THR A 100 -19.10 1.30 -8.91
CA THR A 100 -18.50 0.20 -9.69
C THR A 100 -18.27 -1.06 -8.84
N ASN A 101 -18.92 -1.14 -7.67
CA ASN A 101 -18.75 -2.21 -6.69
C ASN A 101 -17.27 -2.44 -6.30
N PHE A 102 -16.50 -1.36 -6.15
CA PHE A 102 -15.07 -1.41 -5.80
C PHE A 102 -14.19 -2.17 -6.81
N THR A 103 -14.68 -2.34 -8.04
CA THR A 103 -13.91 -2.98 -9.10
C THR A 103 -12.74 -2.08 -9.51
N ARG A 104 -11.60 -2.70 -9.84
CA ARG A 104 -10.41 -1.95 -10.27
C ARG A 104 -10.62 -1.35 -11.65
N GLU A 105 -10.56 -0.03 -11.75
CA GLU A 105 -10.69 0.69 -13.00
C GLU A 105 -9.49 1.60 -13.28
N ARG A 106 -9.33 1.99 -14.55
CA ARG A 106 -8.30 2.98 -14.96
C ARG A 106 -8.69 4.41 -14.56
N SER A 107 -9.97 4.62 -14.28
CA SER A 107 -10.58 5.85 -13.77
C SER A 107 -10.25 6.10 -12.31
N ASP A 108 -9.74 5.09 -11.58
CA ASP A 108 -9.52 5.20 -10.14
C ASP A 108 -8.36 6.16 -9.84
N PRO A 109 -8.59 7.21 -9.02
CA PRO A 109 -7.54 8.12 -8.62
C PRO A 109 -6.42 7.42 -7.87
N PHE A 110 -5.19 7.58 -8.36
CA PHE A 110 -3.98 7.14 -7.66
C PHE A 110 -3.72 7.99 -6.41
N VAL A 111 -3.46 7.32 -5.29
CA VAL A 111 -3.13 7.94 -4.00
C VAL A 111 -1.65 7.73 -3.70
N PRO A 112 -0.83 8.80 -3.62
CA PRO A 112 0.59 8.69 -3.30
C PRO A 112 0.83 8.12 -1.89
N GLY A 113 1.80 7.22 -1.74
CA GLY A 113 2.15 6.66 -0.43
C GLY A 113 2.58 7.69 0.60
N THR A 114 3.24 8.78 0.17
CA THR A 114 3.60 9.90 1.06
C THR A 114 2.39 10.55 1.70
N MET A 115 1.22 10.52 1.03
CA MET A 115 -0.03 11.06 1.56
C MET A 115 -0.69 10.09 2.53
N ILE A 116 -0.64 8.79 2.21
CA ILE A 116 -1.08 7.70 3.12
C ILE A 116 -0.31 7.76 4.42
N GLU A 117 1.02 7.83 4.36
CA GLU A 117 1.89 7.92 5.53
C GLU A 117 1.68 9.22 6.31
N LYS A 118 1.59 10.37 5.62
CA LYS A 118 1.42 11.69 6.27
C LYS A 118 0.16 11.77 7.12
N PHE A 119 -0.96 11.27 6.61
CA PHE A 119 -2.27 11.34 7.28
C PHE A 119 -2.63 10.04 8.01
N GLY A 120 -1.70 9.07 8.10
CA GLY A 120 -1.93 7.79 8.77
C GLY A 120 -3.13 7.00 8.19
N LEU A 121 -3.40 7.13 6.90
CA LEU A 121 -4.58 6.56 6.25
C LEU A 121 -4.55 5.03 6.30
N ARG A 122 -5.71 4.43 6.57
CA ARG A 122 -5.91 2.98 6.59
C ARG A 122 -6.73 2.54 5.37
N GLU A 123 -6.58 1.27 5.01
CA GLU A 123 -7.40 0.68 3.97
C GLU A 123 -8.89 0.70 4.36
N GLY A 124 -9.76 1.03 3.40
CA GLY A 124 -11.21 1.08 3.60
C GLY A 124 -11.79 2.43 4.01
N VAL A 125 -10.96 3.45 4.25
CA VAL A 125 -11.46 4.81 4.54
C VAL A 125 -12.04 5.47 3.30
N LEU A 126 -13.13 6.21 3.46
CA LEU A 126 -13.69 7.06 2.42
C LEU A 126 -12.90 8.37 2.36
N ILE A 127 -12.36 8.70 1.19
CA ILE A 127 -11.59 9.93 0.99
C ILE A 127 -12.31 10.80 -0.01
N SER A 128 -12.41 12.10 0.29
CA SER A 128 -12.82 13.12 -0.66
C SER A 128 -11.71 14.14 -0.84
N GLY A 129 -11.45 14.57 -2.07
CA GLY A 129 -10.33 15.45 -2.35
C GLY A 129 -10.29 15.99 -3.76
N LEU A 130 -9.23 16.75 -4.06
CA LEU A 130 -8.98 17.29 -5.39
C LEU A 130 -8.15 16.31 -6.19
N VAL A 131 -8.72 15.87 -7.31
CA VAL A 131 -8.11 14.92 -8.23
C VAL A 131 -7.63 15.66 -9.46
N GLN A 132 -6.39 15.38 -9.84
CA GLN A 132 -5.83 15.75 -11.12
C GLN A 132 -6.33 14.77 -12.19
N PRO A 133 -6.88 15.29 -13.31
CA PRO A 133 -7.27 14.47 -14.45
C PRO A 133 -6.12 13.62 -14.97
N GLN A 134 -6.49 12.51 -15.63
CA GLN A 134 -5.53 11.65 -16.32
C GLN A 134 -4.62 12.46 -17.25
N ARG A 135 -3.31 12.16 -17.22
CA ARG A 135 -2.30 12.78 -18.09
C ARG A 135 -1.61 11.70 -18.92
N LYS A 136 -1.71 11.80 -20.25
CA LYS A 136 -1.10 10.86 -21.21
C LYS A 136 -1.57 9.41 -20.93
N GLN A 137 -0.66 8.51 -20.54
CA GLN A 137 -0.96 7.11 -20.19
C GLN A 137 -1.15 6.88 -18.69
N GLN A 138 -1.03 7.92 -17.86
CA GLN A 138 -1.24 7.81 -16.42
C GLN A 138 -2.69 8.15 -16.08
N GLY A 139 -3.31 7.33 -15.24
CA GLY A 139 -4.65 7.57 -14.70
C GLY A 139 -4.72 8.84 -13.84
N PRO A 140 -5.92 9.19 -13.35
CA PRO A 140 -6.10 10.34 -12.48
C PRO A 140 -5.31 10.17 -11.17
N ARG A 141 -4.99 11.28 -10.51
CA ARG A 141 -4.15 11.29 -9.30
C ARG A 141 -4.70 12.25 -8.24
N LEU A 142 -4.80 11.78 -7.01
CA LEU A 142 -5.15 12.62 -5.87
C LEU A 142 -4.03 13.63 -5.58
N ARG A 143 -4.39 14.92 -5.50
CA ARG A 143 -3.47 16.03 -5.23
C ARG A 143 -3.62 16.58 -3.83
N GLU A 144 -4.85 16.63 -3.34
CA GLU A 144 -5.19 17.18 -2.03
C GLU A 144 -6.32 16.36 -1.43
N ILE A 145 -6.23 16.11 -0.12
CA ILE A 145 -7.31 15.49 0.66
C ILE A 145 -8.06 16.62 1.34
N LEU A 146 -9.37 16.65 1.16
CA LEU A 146 -10.26 17.61 1.82
C LEU A 146 -10.93 16.98 3.04
N ASP A 147 -11.25 15.68 2.96
CA ASP A 147 -12.01 14.96 3.98
C ASP A 147 -11.64 13.47 3.98
N VAL A 148 -11.65 12.87 5.18
CA VAL A 148 -11.47 11.42 5.40
C VAL A 148 -12.61 10.96 6.32
N ASP A 149 -13.48 10.06 5.88
CA ASP A 149 -14.62 9.54 6.63
C ASP A 149 -15.53 10.62 7.28
N GLY A 150 -15.69 11.78 6.63
CA GLY A 150 -16.51 12.89 7.12
C GLY A 150 -15.82 13.79 8.15
N MET A 151 -14.50 13.66 8.32
CA MET A 151 -13.70 14.50 9.20
C MET A 151 -12.49 15.14 8.48
N PRO A 152 -11.97 16.27 9.00
CA PRO A 152 -10.75 16.86 8.50
C PRO A 152 -9.57 15.86 8.54
N PRO A 153 -8.68 15.86 7.53
CA PRO A 153 -7.55 14.91 7.47
C PRO A 153 -6.60 15.01 8.66
N GLU A 154 -6.52 16.19 9.29
CA GLU A 154 -5.69 16.44 10.47
C GLU A 154 -6.23 15.73 11.71
N ASP A 155 -7.55 15.59 11.82
CA ASP A 155 -8.22 14.95 12.96
C ASP A 155 -8.19 13.41 12.85
N TYR A 156 -8.21 12.88 11.62
CA TYR A 156 -8.21 11.44 11.35
C TYR A 156 -7.03 10.71 12.00
N VAL A 157 -5.86 11.35 12.09
CA VAL A 157 -4.65 10.77 12.68
C VAL A 157 -4.86 10.32 14.14
N ASN A 158 -5.78 10.97 14.85
CA ASN A 158 -6.09 10.66 16.25
C ASN A 158 -7.17 9.58 16.40
N VAL A 159 -7.75 9.09 15.30
CA VAL A 159 -8.79 8.07 15.32
C VAL A 159 -8.18 6.70 15.61
N LYS A 160 -8.69 6.03 16.64
CA LYS A 160 -8.19 4.72 17.07
C LYS A 160 -8.34 3.64 15.99
N SER A 161 -7.46 2.64 16.11
CA SER A 161 -7.62 1.27 15.64
C SER A 161 -9.06 0.76 15.73
N PHE A 162 -9.73 0.17 14.72
CA PHE A 162 -10.93 -0.63 15.02
C PHE A 162 -10.59 -1.76 16.00
N ASP A 163 -9.43 -2.40 15.82
CA ASP A 163 -8.92 -3.46 16.68
C ASP A 163 -8.55 -2.99 18.11
N GLU A 164 -8.38 -1.68 18.30
CA GLU A 164 -8.07 -1.08 19.61
C GLU A 164 -9.34 -0.69 20.38
N LEU A 165 -10.51 -0.75 19.74
CA LEU A 165 -11.78 -0.44 20.39
C LEU A 165 -12.13 -1.55 21.38
N THR A 166 -12.66 -1.14 22.53
CA THR A 166 -13.16 -2.08 23.52
C THR A 166 -14.49 -2.67 23.02
N PRO A 167 -14.61 -4.00 22.87
CA PRO A 167 -15.86 -4.61 22.50
C PRO A 167 -16.87 -4.45 23.64
N ILE A 168 -18.04 -3.91 23.32
CA ILE A 168 -19.15 -3.75 24.25
C ILE A 168 -20.36 -4.55 23.77
N SER A 169 -21.23 -4.92 24.70
CA SER A 169 -22.54 -5.49 24.33
C SER A 169 -23.43 -4.38 23.78
N PRO A 170 -24.41 -4.69 22.90
CA PRO A 170 -25.34 -3.67 22.41
C PRO A 170 -26.17 -3.08 23.54
N GLU A 171 -26.06 -1.76 23.75
CA GLU A 171 -26.82 -1.01 24.77
C GLU A 171 -27.99 -0.22 24.16
N GLU A 172 -27.89 0.10 22.86
CA GLU A 172 -28.90 0.84 22.13
C GLU A 172 -29.70 -0.08 21.20
N TRP A 173 -31.03 -0.04 21.32
CA TRP A 173 -31.94 -0.84 20.51
C TRP A 173 -32.25 -0.17 19.16
N PHE A 174 -32.15 -0.92 18.07
CA PHE A 174 -32.76 -0.58 16.78
C PHE A 174 -34.23 -0.97 16.78
N ARG A 175 -35.10 0.03 16.89
CA ARG A 175 -36.53 -0.15 16.69
C ARG A 175 -36.84 -0.27 15.21
N LEU A 176 -37.27 -1.46 14.77
CA LEU A 176 -37.60 -1.76 13.39
C LEU A 176 -39.07 -1.44 13.05
N GLU A 177 -39.95 -1.35 14.05
CA GLU A 177 -41.33 -0.93 13.89
C GLU A 177 -41.41 0.52 13.41
N THR A 178 -41.93 0.72 12.20
CA THR A 178 -42.16 2.04 11.59
C THR A 178 -43.63 2.46 11.57
N GLY A 179 -44.56 1.56 11.92
CA GLY A 179 -45.99 1.79 11.83
C GLY A 179 -46.80 0.48 11.95
N GLN A 180 -48.04 0.46 11.46
CA GLN A 180 -48.86 -0.76 11.47
C GLN A 180 -48.29 -1.85 10.56
N GLU A 181 -47.71 -1.45 9.43
CA GLU A 181 -47.04 -2.31 8.45
C GLU A 181 -45.60 -1.84 8.21
N PRO A 182 -44.68 -2.76 7.84
CA PRO A 182 -44.88 -4.20 7.70
C PRO A 182 -44.94 -4.93 9.05
N LEU A 183 -45.70 -6.02 9.14
CA LEU A 183 -45.81 -6.82 10.38
C LEU A 183 -44.51 -7.55 10.74
N SER A 184 -43.67 -7.87 9.76
CA SER A 184 -42.41 -8.61 9.97
C SER A 184 -41.45 -7.89 10.92
N THR A 185 -41.27 -6.58 10.75
CA THR A 185 -40.38 -5.79 11.61
C THR A 185 -40.89 -5.71 13.04
N ARG A 186 -42.22 -5.67 13.25
CA ARG A 186 -42.84 -5.70 14.58
C ARG A 186 -42.65 -7.05 15.26
N VAL A 187 -42.81 -8.15 14.51
CA VAL A 187 -42.55 -9.50 15.03
C VAL A 187 -41.07 -9.64 15.40
N MET A 188 -40.16 -9.11 14.59
CA MET A 188 -38.72 -9.08 14.90
C MET A 188 -38.42 -8.27 16.16
N ASP A 189 -39.01 -7.08 16.32
CA ASP A 189 -38.84 -6.24 17.51
C ASP A 189 -39.29 -6.95 18.79
N LEU A 190 -40.35 -7.78 18.73
CA LEU A 190 -40.88 -8.51 19.88
C LEU A 190 -40.09 -9.78 20.21
N LEU A 191 -39.66 -10.54 19.20
CA LEU A 191 -39.07 -11.87 19.39
C LEU A 191 -37.53 -11.85 19.38
N THR A 192 -36.94 -10.98 18.57
CA THR A 192 -35.51 -10.92 18.29
C THR A 192 -35.03 -9.47 18.19
N PRO A 193 -35.08 -8.68 19.28
CA PRO A 193 -34.68 -7.28 19.25
C PRO A 193 -33.20 -7.15 18.83
N LEU A 194 -32.92 -6.19 17.94
CA LEU A 194 -31.58 -5.96 17.40
C LEU A 194 -30.95 -4.71 18.00
N GLY A 195 -29.75 -4.82 18.58
CA GLY A 195 -29.01 -3.67 19.09
C GLY A 195 -27.92 -3.13 18.13
N LYS A 196 -27.42 -1.92 18.38
CA LYS A 196 -26.24 -1.39 17.70
C LYS A 196 -25.01 -2.24 17.98
N GLY A 197 -24.37 -2.74 16.93
CA GLY A 197 -23.26 -3.69 17.03
C GLY A 197 -23.69 -5.15 17.19
N GLN A 198 -24.98 -5.47 17.08
CA GLN A 198 -25.48 -6.85 17.13
C GLN A 198 -24.93 -7.67 15.96
N ARG A 199 -24.48 -8.89 16.27
CA ARG A 199 -24.14 -9.92 15.27
C ARG A 199 -25.27 -10.94 15.26
N ALA A 200 -25.99 -11.04 14.14
CA ALA A 200 -27.15 -11.92 14.00
C ALA A 200 -27.06 -12.73 12.70
N LEU A 201 -27.80 -13.83 12.64
CA LEU A 201 -27.92 -14.69 11.47
C LEU A 201 -29.40 -14.96 11.22
N ILE A 202 -29.86 -14.69 10.00
CA ILE A 202 -31.21 -15.09 9.56
C ILE A 202 -31.07 -16.46 8.90
N VAL A 203 -31.68 -17.46 9.51
CA VAL A 203 -31.69 -18.83 8.97
C VAL A 203 -32.96 -19.01 8.16
N ALA A 204 -32.81 -19.21 6.85
CA ALA A 204 -33.93 -19.34 5.92
C ALA A 204 -33.66 -20.48 4.91
N PRO A 205 -34.54 -21.50 4.82
CA PRO A 205 -34.52 -22.44 3.71
C PRO A 205 -34.80 -21.75 2.35
N PRO A 206 -34.53 -22.40 1.22
CA PRO A 206 -34.85 -21.84 -0.09
C PRO A 206 -36.35 -21.52 -0.23
N ARG A 207 -36.65 -20.30 -0.71
CA ARG A 207 -38.01 -19.79 -0.98
C ARG A 207 -38.90 -19.53 0.27
N THR A 208 -38.33 -19.18 1.41
CA THR A 208 -39.09 -18.82 2.63
C THR A 208 -39.14 -17.33 2.94
N GLY A 209 -38.59 -16.49 2.04
CA GLY A 209 -38.56 -15.03 2.18
C GLY A 209 -39.94 -14.42 2.17
#